data_AF-A0A5S3V6W4-F1
#
_entry.id   AF-A0A5S3V6W4-F1
#
_cell.length_a   1.000
_cell.length_b   1.000
_cell.length_c   1.000
_cell.angle_alpha   90.00
_cell.angle_beta   90.00
_cell.angle_gamma   90.00
#
_symmetry.space_group_name_H-M   'P 1'
#
loop_
_entity.id
_entity.type
_entity.pdbx_description
1 polymer ?
#
loop_
_entity_poly.entity_id
_entity_poly.type
_entity_poly.pdbx_seq_one_letter_code
_entity_poly.pdbx_strand_id
1 'polypeptide(L)'
;MMSFLLSLDWMVVASKLFALCTLLLLSKHSLKAMLLGKPSLCTQEQIDHSLFVLVSLGALFHMLGRFVGDMILDADLGVVGKRQLYYFYFSLHELLLIVWVIQWHNIKRCEFANITKYICYLSGVVLCLQLLRYVDRVIIEANYLEEVYRYGLASLNLVKAGVFLCYPLHLALRYLPSRKFA
;
A
#
# COMPACT_ATOMS: atom_id res chain seq x y z
N MET A 1 4.46 22.08 -7.58
CA MET A 1 4.66 21.21 -6.40
C MET A 1 3.36 20.54 -5.98
N MET A 2 2.29 21.30 -5.67
CA MET A 2 0.99 20.73 -5.26
C MET A 2 0.34 19.84 -6.34
N SER A 3 0.44 20.25 -7.61
CA SER A 3 -0.02 19.43 -8.76
C SER A 3 0.70 18.09 -8.85
N PHE A 4 2.02 18.07 -8.66
CA PHE A 4 2.83 16.86 -8.70
C PHE A 4 2.47 15.88 -7.57
N LEU A 5 2.32 16.37 -6.34
CA LEU A 5 1.92 15.54 -5.19
C LEU A 5 0.51 14.97 -5.35
N LEU A 6 -0.42 15.76 -5.90
CA LEU A 6 -1.76 15.30 -6.22
C LEU A 6 -1.75 14.22 -7.32
N SER A 7 -0.94 14.41 -8.36
CA SER A 7 -0.73 13.40 -9.41
C SER A 7 -0.13 12.11 -8.85
N LEU A 8 0.81 12.19 -7.91
CA LEU A 8 1.39 11.03 -7.24
C LEU A 8 0.35 10.25 -6.44
N ASP A 9 -0.50 10.94 -5.69
CA ASP A 9 -1.58 10.30 -4.91
C ASP A 9 -2.51 9.51 -5.83
N TRP A 10 -3.00 10.15 -6.90
CA TRP A 10 -3.83 9.47 -7.91
C TRP A 10 -3.12 8.33 -8.63
N MET A 11 -1.81 8.43 -8.85
CA MET A 11 -1.03 7.34 -9.42
C MET A 11 -0.97 6.12 -8.49
N VAL A 12 -0.84 6.34 -7.17
CA VAL A 12 -0.90 5.26 -6.16
C VAL A 12 -2.29 4.61 -6.17
N VAL A 13 -3.37 5.40 -6.22
CA VAL A 13 -4.74 4.87 -6.37
C VAL A 13 -4.85 4.01 -7.61
N ALA A 14 -4.49 4.57 -8.78
CA ALA A 14 -4.60 3.92 -10.07
C ALA A 14 -3.80 2.61 -10.12
N SER A 15 -2.59 2.60 -9.56
CA SER A 15 -1.75 1.40 -9.51
C SER A 15 -2.40 0.23 -8.76
N LYS A 16 -3.06 0.52 -7.64
CA LYS A 16 -3.73 -0.49 -6.81
C LYS A 16 -5.02 -0.99 -7.47
N LEU A 17 -5.82 -0.06 -8.02
CA LEU A 17 -7.04 -0.43 -8.74
C LEU A 17 -6.72 -1.25 -9.98
N PHE A 18 -5.71 -0.84 -10.76
CA PHE A 18 -5.23 -1.59 -11.92
C PHE A 18 -4.74 -2.98 -11.51
N ALA A 19 -4.00 -3.09 -10.40
CA ALA A 19 -3.56 -4.37 -9.88
C ALA A 19 -4.72 -5.27 -9.47
N LEU A 20 -5.75 -4.70 -8.82
CA LEU A 20 -6.92 -5.44 -8.41
C LEU A 20 -7.72 -5.93 -9.62
N CYS A 21 -8.00 -5.04 -10.58
CA CYS A 21 -8.71 -5.38 -11.80
C CYS A 21 -7.97 -6.46 -12.58
N THR A 22 -6.65 -6.34 -12.74
CA THR A 22 -5.85 -7.34 -13.47
C THR A 22 -5.90 -8.68 -12.77
N LEU A 23 -5.78 -8.71 -11.44
CA LEU A 23 -5.86 -9.94 -10.66
C LEU A 23 -7.25 -10.58 -10.76
N LEU A 24 -8.33 -9.80 -10.74
CA LEU A 24 -9.70 -10.32 -10.89
C LEU A 24 -10.03 -10.82 -12.30
N LEU A 25 -9.46 -10.20 -13.34
CA LEU A 25 -9.70 -10.57 -14.74
C LEU A 25 -8.83 -11.74 -15.20
N LEU A 26 -7.58 -11.81 -14.74
CA LEU A 26 -6.58 -12.75 -15.22
C LEU A 26 -6.28 -13.90 -14.25
N SER A 27 -6.73 -13.82 -12.99
CA SER A 27 -6.64 -14.98 -12.10
C SER A 27 -7.63 -16.04 -12.55
N LYS A 28 -7.21 -17.30 -12.43
CA LYS A 28 -8.05 -18.47 -12.73
C LYS A 28 -9.09 -18.72 -11.64
N HIS A 29 -9.02 -18.02 -10.52
CA HIS A 29 -9.89 -18.22 -9.37
C HIS A 29 -11.00 -17.19 -9.32
N SER A 30 -12.22 -17.63 -9.00
CA SER A 30 -13.35 -16.72 -8.79
C SER A 30 -13.10 -15.79 -7.60
N LEU A 31 -13.69 -14.59 -7.63
CA LEU A 31 -13.60 -13.64 -6.51
C LEU A 31 -14.04 -14.27 -5.17
N LYS A 32 -15.07 -15.12 -5.18
CA LYS A 32 -15.53 -15.84 -3.99
C LYS A 32 -14.44 -16.77 -3.43
N ALA A 33 -13.73 -17.47 -4.30
CA ALA A 33 -12.59 -18.30 -3.91
C ALA A 33 -11.44 -17.45 -3.34
N MET A 34 -11.13 -16.31 -3.97
CA MET A 34 -10.10 -15.39 -3.48
C MET A 34 -10.47 -14.74 -2.13
N LEU A 35 -11.76 -14.44 -1.89
CA LEU A 35 -12.25 -13.83 -0.65
C LEU A 35 -12.40 -14.82 0.51
N LEU A 36 -12.94 -16.02 0.27
CA LEU A 36 -13.30 -16.97 1.33
C LEU A 36 -12.52 -18.28 1.29
N GLY A 37 -12.02 -18.68 0.13
CA GLY A 37 -11.26 -19.92 -0.07
C GLY A 37 -9.82 -19.84 0.47
N LYS A 38 -9.18 -21.00 0.58
CA LYS A 38 -7.77 -21.13 0.92
C LYS A 38 -7.03 -21.66 -0.31
N PRO A 39 -5.83 -21.14 -0.64
CA PRO A 39 -5.07 -21.63 -1.78
C PRO A 39 -4.60 -23.07 -1.56
N SER A 40 -4.45 -23.85 -2.64
CA SER A 40 -3.72 -25.11 -2.61
C SER A 40 -2.21 -24.89 -2.39
N LEU A 41 -1.42 -25.97 -2.27
CA LEU A 41 0.04 -25.89 -2.19
C LEU A 41 0.72 -25.43 -3.50
N CYS A 42 -0.04 -25.18 -4.56
CA CYS A 42 0.50 -24.64 -5.80
C CYS A 42 1.05 -23.22 -5.57
N THR A 43 2.34 -23.02 -5.87
CA THR A 43 3.03 -21.74 -5.67
C THR A 43 2.33 -20.56 -6.36
N GLN A 44 1.77 -20.76 -7.55
CA GLN A 44 1.08 -19.69 -8.26
C GLN A 44 -0.19 -19.24 -7.52
N GLU A 45 -0.99 -20.20 -7.04
CA GLU A 45 -2.22 -19.90 -6.32
C GLU A 45 -1.93 -19.21 -4.98
N GLN A 46 -0.86 -19.63 -4.31
CA GLN A 46 -0.34 -18.97 -3.11
C GLN A 46 0.01 -17.50 -3.39
N ILE A 47 0.71 -17.22 -4.49
CA ILE A 47 1.06 -15.86 -4.92
C ILE A 47 -0.19 -15.03 -5.25
N ASP A 48 -1.12 -15.57 -6.04
CA ASP A 48 -2.38 -14.92 -6.41
C ASP A 48 -3.17 -14.51 -5.14
N HIS A 49 -3.31 -15.42 -4.17
CA HIS A 49 -4.00 -15.15 -2.91
C HIS A 49 -3.25 -14.11 -2.04
N SER A 50 -1.93 -14.20 -1.94
CA SER A 50 -1.13 -13.23 -1.18
C SER A 50 -1.29 -11.81 -1.73
N LEU A 51 -1.28 -11.69 -3.06
CA LEU A 51 -1.43 -10.42 -3.74
C LEU A 51 -2.86 -9.90 -3.70
N PHE A 52 -3.85 -10.78 -3.76
CA PHE A 52 -5.24 -10.41 -3.52
C PHE A 52 -5.42 -9.75 -2.15
N VAL A 53 -4.85 -10.34 -1.10
CA VAL A 53 -4.86 -9.76 0.26
C VAL A 53 -4.18 -8.40 0.27
N LEU A 54 -2.97 -8.31 -0.30
CA LEU A 54 -2.19 -7.07 -0.33
C LEU A 54 -2.90 -5.93 -1.04
N VAL A 55 -3.41 -6.18 -2.25
CA VAL A 55 -4.03 -5.14 -3.08
C VAL A 55 -5.37 -4.73 -2.50
N SER A 56 -6.17 -5.67 -1.99
CA SER A 56 -7.47 -5.38 -1.39
C SER A 56 -7.32 -4.50 -0.15
N LEU A 57 -6.44 -4.88 0.79
CA LEU A 57 -6.17 -4.06 1.96
C LEU A 57 -5.47 -2.75 1.59
N GLY A 58 -4.49 -2.80 0.69
CA GLY A 58 -3.75 -1.62 0.25
C GLY A 58 -4.64 -0.56 -0.42
N ALA A 59 -5.68 -0.98 -1.16
CA ALA A 59 -6.70 -0.10 -1.73
C ALA A 59 -7.63 0.45 -0.64
N LEU A 60 -8.17 -0.43 0.22
CA LEU A 60 -9.06 -0.04 1.32
C LEU A 60 -8.40 0.98 2.25
N PHE A 61 -7.20 0.67 2.75
CA PHE A 61 -6.45 1.55 3.65
C PHE A 61 -6.07 2.86 2.98
N HIS A 62 -5.79 2.86 1.68
CA HIS A 62 -5.49 4.12 0.98
C HIS A 62 -6.71 5.04 0.93
N MET A 63 -7.89 4.51 0.60
CA MET A 63 -9.14 5.27 0.62
C MET A 63 -9.46 5.81 2.01
N LEU A 64 -9.35 4.97 3.04
CA LEU A 64 -9.54 5.38 4.44
C LEU A 64 -8.53 6.46 4.87
N GLY A 65 -7.26 6.28 4.49
CA GLY A 65 -6.20 7.23 4.83
C GLY A 65 -6.41 8.59 4.19
N ARG A 66 -6.85 8.63 2.92
CA ARG A 66 -7.20 9.88 2.24
C ARG A 66 -8.38 10.57 2.91
N PHE A 67 -9.48 9.83 3.12
CA PHE A 67 -10.68 10.36 3.75
C PHE A 67 -10.38 10.97 5.12
N VAL A 68 -9.67 10.25 6.00
CA VAL A 68 -9.32 10.76 7.32
C VAL A 68 -8.28 11.89 7.24
N GLY A 69 -7.35 11.83 6.28
CA GLY A 69 -6.41 12.92 6.02
C GLY A 69 -7.11 14.24 5.73
N ASP A 70 -8.11 14.22 4.85
CA ASP A 70 -8.93 15.39 4.52
C ASP A 70 -9.69 15.88 5.77
N MET A 71 -10.31 14.98 6.54
CA MET A 71 -10.99 15.34 7.80
C MET A 71 -10.04 15.99 8.83
N ILE A 72 -8.79 15.53 8.96
CA ILE A 72 -7.81 16.13 9.88
C ILE A 72 -7.43 17.54 9.42
N LEU A 73 -7.31 17.77 8.12
CA LEU A 73 -7.00 19.08 7.55
C LEU A 73 -8.14 20.07 7.73
N ASP A 74 -9.39 19.60 7.64
CA ASP A 74 -10.60 20.42 7.80
C ASP A 74 -11.04 20.61 9.25
N ALA A 75 -10.55 19.79 10.18
CA ALA A 75 -10.89 19.90 11.59
C ALA A 75 -10.56 21.29 12.17
N ASP A 76 -11.41 21.80 13.06
CA ASP A 76 -11.18 23.05 13.78
C ASP A 76 -10.18 22.84 14.93
N LEU A 77 -8.94 22.58 14.54
CA LEU A 77 -7.81 22.38 15.43
C LEU A 77 -6.73 23.41 15.10
N GLY A 78 -6.03 23.89 16.14
CA GLY A 78 -4.81 24.66 15.95
C GLY A 78 -3.75 23.85 15.18
N VAL A 79 -2.79 24.55 14.58
CA VAL A 79 -1.73 23.94 13.74
C VAL A 79 -0.99 22.81 14.46
N VAL A 80 -0.72 22.96 15.76
CA VAL A 80 -0.05 21.93 16.57
C VAL A 80 -0.92 20.69 16.71
N GLY A 81 -2.21 20.86 17.03
CA GLY A 81 -3.17 19.76 17.15
C GLY A 81 -3.34 18.99 15.84
N LYS A 82 -3.40 19.69 14.70
CA LYS A 82 -3.43 19.03 13.37
C LYS A 82 -2.19 18.19 13.12
N ARG A 83 -0.99 18.70 13.43
CA ARG A 83 0.27 17.95 13.25
C ARG A 83 0.33 16.71 14.11
N GLN A 84 -0.03 16.84 15.38
CA GLN A 84 -0.10 15.72 16.32
C GLN A 84 -1.02 14.62 15.79
N LEU A 85 -2.25 14.98 15.46
CA LEU A 85 -3.25 14.05 14.99
C LEU A 85 -2.83 13.40 13.65
N TYR A 86 -2.31 14.19 12.72
CA TYR A 86 -1.87 13.71 11.40
C TYR A 86 -0.77 12.64 11.53
N TYR A 87 0.36 12.98 12.16
CA TYR A 87 1.49 12.06 12.22
C TYR A 87 1.21 10.83 13.08
N PHE A 88 0.45 10.98 14.18
CA PHE A 88 0.02 9.85 14.99
C PHE A 88 -0.91 8.92 14.22
N TYR A 89 -1.95 9.47 13.59
CA TYR A 89 -2.92 8.70 12.81
C TYR A 89 -2.23 7.95 11.67
N PHE A 90 -1.41 8.62 10.85
CA PHE A 90 -0.77 7.97 9.71
C PHE A 90 0.29 6.94 10.12
N SER A 91 0.90 7.09 11.29
CA SER A 91 1.74 6.03 11.89
C SER A 91 0.89 4.81 12.26
N LEU A 92 -0.18 5.01 13.03
CA LEU A 92 -1.07 3.92 13.43
C LEU A 92 -1.71 3.23 12.22
N HIS A 93 -2.10 4.01 11.21
CA HIS A 93 -2.67 3.53 9.95
C HIS A 93 -1.73 2.56 9.22
N GLU A 94 -0.47 2.93 9.01
CA GLU A 94 0.52 2.06 8.33
C GLU A 94 0.81 0.79 9.15
N LEU A 95 0.89 0.92 10.49
CA LEU A 95 1.02 -0.24 11.37
C LEU A 95 -0.18 -1.20 11.23
N LEU A 96 -1.40 -0.66 11.26
CA LEU A 96 -2.63 -1.43 11.10
C LEU A 96 -2.67 -2.13 9.75
N LEU A 97 -2.27 -1.46 8.66
CA LEU A 97 -2.18 -2.10 7.34
C LEU A 97 -1.28 -3.34 7.39
N ILE A 98 -0.07 -3.23 7.95
CA ILE A 98 0.87 -4.36 8.07
C ILE A 98 0.25 -5.50 8.88
N VAL A 99 -0.33 -5.18 10.04
CA VAL A 99 -0.97 -6.17 10.93
C VAL A 99 -2.11 -6.87 10.21
N TRP A 100 -2.99 -6.14 9.53
CA TRP A 100 -4.12 -6.72 8.81
C TRP A 100 -3.69 -7.59 7.62
N VAL A 101 -2.62 -7.20 6.90
CA VAL A 101 -2.03 -8.05 5.86
C VAL A 101 -1.57 -9.38 6.46
N ILE A 102 -0.84 -9.34 7.59
CA ILE A 102 -0.38 -10.55 8.27
C ILE A 102 -1.52 -11.41 8.77
N GLN A 103 -2.51 -10.82 9.43
CA GLN A 103 -3.66 -11.54 9.96
C GLN A 103 -4.46 -12.20 8.83
N TRP A 104 -4.68 -11.52 7.72
CA TRP A 104 -5.45 -12.10 6.62
C TRP A 104 -4.68 -13.23 5.93
N HIS A 105 -3.36 -13.15 5.81
CA HIS A 105 -2.52 -14.27 5.36
C HIS A 105 -2.65 -15.49 6.29
N ASN A 106 -2.65 -15.28 7.61
CA ASN A 106 -2.81 -16.36 8.59
C ASN A 106 -4.20 -17.02 8.48
N ILE A 107 -5.27 -16.24 8.31
CA ILE A 107 -6.64 -16.75 8.09
C ILE A 107 -6.71 -17.58 6.81
N LYS A 108 -6.09 -17.07 5.73
CA LYS A 108 -6.03 -17.75 4.42
C LYS A 108 -5.11 -18.96 4.41
N ARG A 109 -4.16 -19.04 5.34
CA ARG A 109 -3.04 -20.00 5.31
C ARG A 109 -2.27 -19.94 4.00
N CYS A 110 -2.01 -18.72 3.53
CA CYS A 110 -1.23 -18.51 2.32
C CYS A 110 0.17 -17.99 2.65
N GLU A 111 1.16 -18.39 1.84
CA GLU A 111 2.51 -17.88 1.95
C GLU A 111 2.59 -16.41 1.52
N PHE A 112 3.56 -15.68 2.08
CA PHE A 112 3.83 -14.32 1.66
C PHE A 112 4.59 -14.31 0.33
N ALA A 113 3.97 -13.78 -0.71
CA ALA A 113 4.69 -13.41 -1.92
C ALA A 113 5.77 -12.36 -1.61
N ASN A 114 6.89 -12.40 -2.34
CA ASN A 114 7.99 -11.44 -2.11
C ASN A 114 7.55 -9.99 -2.30
N ILE A 115 6.65 -9.72 -3.24
CA ILE A 115 6.03 -8.41 -3.46
C ILE A 115 5.32 -7.92 -2.19
N THR A 116 4.52 -8.79 -1.56
CA THR A 116 3.84 -8.51 -0.29
C THR A 116 4.83 -8.17 0.81
N LYS A 117 5.93 -8.94 0.93
CA LYS A 117 7.00 -8.66 1.92
C LYS A 117 7.62 -7.28 1.68
N TYR A 118 7.95 -6.95 0.43
CA TYR A 118 8.53 -5.65 0.10
C TYR A 118 7.59 -4.49 0.44
N ILE A 119 6.30 -4.60 0.13
CA ILE A 119 5.34 -3.57 0.53
C ILE A 119 5.26 -3.44 2.06
N CYS A 120 5.22 -4.55 2.81
CA CYS A 120 5.23 -4.49 4.28
C CYS A 120 6.50 -3.81 4.82
N TYR A 121 7.67 -4.10 4.25
CA TYR A 121 8.92 -3.43 4.65
C TYR A 121 8.90 -1.95 4.31
N LEU A 122 8.46 -1.56 3.11
CA LEU A 122 8.33 -0.16 2.71
C LEU A 122 7.33 0.60 3.60
N SER A 123 6.22 -0.04 3.98
CA SER A 123 5.26 0.50 4.95
C SER A 123 5.88 0.66 6.35
N GLY A 124 6.73 -0.27 6.78
CA GLY A 124 7.52 -0.12 8.00
C GLY A 124 8.46 1.09 7.96
N VAL A 125 9.11 1.34 6.83
CA VAL A 125 9.94 2.54 6.65
C VAL A 125 9.10 3.81 6.68
N VAL A 126 7.92 3.82 6.04
CA VAL A 126 6.99 4.96 6.12
C VAL A 126 6.55 5.22 7.56
N LEU A 127 6.19 4.17 8.31
CA LEU A 127 5.86 4.27 9.73
C LEU A 127 6.98 4.95 10.52
N CYS A 128 8.23 4.49 10.36
CA CYS A 128 9.38 5.10 11.02
C CYS A 128 9.54 6.59 10.63
N LEU A 129 9.36 6.92 9.36
CA LEU A 129 9.46 8.30 8.87
C LEU A 129 8.36 9.21 9.47
N GLN A 130 7.13 8.69 9.61
CA GLN A 130 6.02 9.40 10.26
C GLN A 130 6.30 9.64 11.75
N LEU A 131 6.81 8.63 12.46
CA LEU A 131 7.17 8.75 13.88
C LEU A 131 8.34 9.72 14.10
N LEU A 132 9.39 9.65 13.27
CA LEU A 132 10.49 10.61 13.31
C LEU A 132 9.99 12.04 13.11
N ARG A 133 9.05 12.22 12.17
CA ARG A 133 8.46 13.53 11.92
C ARG A 133 7.55 14.00 13.05
N TYR A 134 6.83 13.09 13.70
CA TYR A 134 6.09 13.38 14.93
C TYR A 134 7.05 13.92 15.99
N VAL A 135 8.17 13.23 16.26
CA VAL A 135 9.17 13.69 17.24
C VAL A 135 9.74 15.06 16.87
N ASP A 136 10.19 15.25 15.64
CA ASP A 136 10.76 16.52 15.15
C ASP A 136 9.76 17.68 15.29
N ARG A 137 8.49 17.49 14.90
CA ARG A 137 7.50 18.59 14.86
C ARG A 137 6.67 18.79 16.11
N VAL A 138 6.50 17.77 16.93
CA VAL A 138 5.62 17.81 18.10
C VAL A 138 6.41 17.85 19.39
N ILE A 139 7.49 17.07 19.50
CA ILE A 139 8.22 16.92 20.76
C ILE A 139 9.38 17.91 20.83
N ILE A 140 10.16 18.01 19.75
CA ILE A 140 11.30 18.94 19.66
C ILE A 140 10.83 20.33 19.19
N GLU A 141 9.65 20.40 18.56
CA GLU A 141 9.08 21.62 17.97
C GLU A 141 10.00 22.27 16.90
N ALA A 142 10.89 21.48 16.31
CA ALA A 142 11.82 21.89 15.25
C ALA A 142 11.26 21.58 13.86
N ASN A 143 12.08 21.74 12.83
CA ASN A 143 11.69 21.43 11.45
C ASN A 143 12.84 20.82 10.64
N TYR A 144 13.75 20.10 11.29
CA TYR A 144 14.99 19.68 10.66
C TYR A 144 14.78 18.63 9.57
N LEU A 145 13.73 17.81 9.70
CA LEU A 145 13.48 16.67 8.83
C LEU A 145 12.46 16.96 7.72
N GLU A 146 12.11 18.22 7.44
CA GLU A 146 11.06 18.55 6.47
C GLU A 146 11.33 17.97 5.08
N GLU A 147 12.52 18.24 4.54
CA GLU A 147 12.87 17.83 3.17
C GLU A 147 13.02 16.30 3.07
N VAL A 148 13.62 15.69 4.09
CA VAL A 148 13.73 14.22 4.19
C VAL A 148 12.36 13.58 4.25
N TYR A 149 11.45 14.12 5.05
CA TYR A 149 10.08 13.64 5.14
C TYR A 149 9.34 13.81 3.82
N ARG A 150 9.39 14.99 3.20
CA ARG A 150 8.66 15.31 1.97
C ARG A 150 9.11 14.43 0.81
N TYR A 151 10.41 14.39 0.52
CA TYR A 151 10.93 13.60 -0.60
C TYR A 151 10.99 12.11 -0.27
N GLY A 152 11.27 11.74 0.97
CA GLY A 152 11.28 10.35 1.42
C GLY A 152 9.90 9.71 1.29
N LEU A 153 8.85 10.37 1.78
CA LEU A 153 7.48 9.86 1.69
C LEU A 153 7.02 9.76 0.23
N ALA A 154 7.28 10.79 -0.58
CA ALA A 154 6.94 10.77 -2.01
C ALA A 154 7.66 9.63 -2.75
N SER A 155 8.96 9.44 -2.50
CA SER A 155 9.76 8.38 -3.12
C SER A 155 9.32 6.99 -2.69
N LEU A 156 9.03 6.80 -1.39
CA LEU A 156 8.51 5.52 -0.89
C LEU A 156 7.15 5.17 -1.51
N ASN A 157 6.27 6.16 -1.66
CA ASN A 157 4.97 5.95 -2.32
C ASN A 157 5.11 5.65 -3.81
N LEU A 158 6.03 6.30 -4.52
CA LEU A 158 6.41 5.98 -5.90
C LEU A 158 6.89 4.53 -6.04
N VAL A 159 7.81 4.11 -5.17
CA VAL A 159 8.32 2.73 -5.17
C VAL A 159 7.21 1.74 -4.86
N LYS A 160 6.35 2.02 -3.85
CA LYS A 160 5.18 1.17 -3.55
C LYS A 160 4.27 1.04 -4.78
N ALA A 161 3.95 2.13 -5.47
CA ALA A 161 3.14 2.09 -6.69
C ALA A 161 3.79 1.26 -7.80
N GLY A 162 5.10 1.42 -8.02
CA GLY A 162 5.85 0.60 -8.98
C GLY A 162 5.78 -0.90 -8.64
N VAL A 163 5.96 -1.24 -7.36
CA VAL A 163 5.88 -2.64 -6.87
C VAL A 163 4.46 -3.21 -7.08
N PHE A 164 3.40 -2.43 -6.88
CA PHE A 164 2.02 -2.83 -7.20
C PHE A 164 1.83 -3.10 -8.71
N LEU A 165 2.47 -2.33 -9.58
CA LEU A 165 2.38 -2.49 -11.04
C LEU A 165 3.20 -3.66 -11.59
N CYS A 166 4.28 -4.07 -10.91
CA CYS A 166 5.12 -5.19 -11.34
C CYS A 166 4.33 -6.50 -11.52
N TYR A 167 3.33 -6.75 -10.68
CA TYR A 167 2.58 -8.00 -10.73
C TYR A 167 1.59 -8.10 -11.91
N PRO A 168 0.71 -7.11 -12.15
CA PRO A 168 -0.12 -7.06 -13.36
C PRO A 168 0.69 -7.22 -14.64
N LEU A 169 1.86 -6.60 -14.70
CA LEU A 169 2.77 -6.75 -15.83
C LEU A 169 3.27 -8.18 -15.95
N HIS A 170 3.70 -8.81 -14.86
CA HIS A 170 4.13 -10.21 -14.87
C HIS A 170 2.99 -11.15 -15.32
N LEU A 171 1.76 -10.91 -14.84
CA LEU A 171 0.60 -11.71 -15.21
C LEU A 171 0.20 -11.50 -16.68
N ALA A 172 0.21 -10.27 -17.17
CA ALA A 172 -0.05 -9.95 -18.58
C ALA A 172 0.99 -10.57 -19.52
N LEU A 173 2.27 -10.53 -19.14
CA LEU A 173 3.36 -11.14 -19.92
C LEU A 173 3.19 -12.65 -20.08
N ARG A 174 2.55 -13.32 -19.11
CA ARG A 174 2.26 -14.77 -19.19
C ARG A 174 1.23 -15.12 -20.26
N TYR A 175 0.31 -14.21 -20.58
CA TYR A 175 -0.70 -14.41 -21.62
C TYR A 175 -0.24 -13.94 -23.00
N LEU A 176 0.95 -13.34 -23.12
CA LEU A 176 1.54 -13.09 -24.44
C LEU A 176 1.90 -14.43 -25.09
N PRO A 177 1.45 -14.70 -26.32
CA PRO A 177 1.80 -15.91 -27.02
C PRO A 177 3.33 -15.97 -27.15
N SER A 178 3.95 -17.01 -26.59
CA SER A 178 5.38 -17.22 -26.77
C SER A 178 5.66 -17.45 -28.25
N ARG A 179 6.40 -16.55 -28.90
CA ARG A 179 6.87 -16.69 -30.30
C ARG A 179 7.82 -17.89 -30.53
N LYS A 180 7.89 -18.86 -29.61
CA LYS A 180 8.73 -20.06 -29.74
C LYS A 180 8.05 -21.23 -30.47
N PHE A 181 6.79 -21.07 -30.90
CA PHE A 181 6.07 -22.04 -31.72
C PHE A 181 5.22 -21.36 -32.82
N ALA A 182 5.82 -20.43 -33.55
CA ALA A 182 5.28 -19.89 -34.80
C ALA A 182 6.34 -20.02 -35.90
#